data_AF-A0A453RRH6-F1
#
_entry.id   AF-A0A453RRH6-F1
#
_cell.length_a   1.000
_cell.length_b   1.000
_cell.length_c   1.000
_cell.angle_alpha   90.00
_cell.angle_beta   90.00
_cell.angle_gamma   90.00
#
_symmetry.space_group_name_H-M   'P 1'
#
loop_
_entity.id
_entity.type
_entity.pdbx_description
1 polymer ?
#
loop_
_entity_poly.entity_id
_entity_poly.type
_entity_poly.pdbx_seq_one_letter_code
_entity_poly.pdbx_strand_id
1 'polypeptide(L)'
;MLATDADGREGWPELAPYDCIHVGAAAPQIPEALIEQLKPGGRMVIPVGTIFQELKVVDKKLDGGVSIRDETSVRYVPLTSKDAQLHSN
;
A
#
# COMPACT_ATOMS: atom_id res chain seq x y z
N MET A 1 15.62 1.46 -4.30
CA MET A 1 15.15 2.61 -3.51
C MET A 1 15.53 3.86 -4.28
N LEU A 2 14.60 4.45 -5.01
CA LEU A 2 14.78 5.76 -5.63
C LEU A 2 13.95 6.71 -4.77
N ALA A 3 14.61 7.56 -3.98
CA ALA A 3 13.97 8.48 -3.05
C ALA A 3 13.90 9.87 -3.69
N THR A 4 12.78 10.15 -4.35
CA THR A 4 12.32 11.52 -4.62
C THR A 4 11.30 11.91 -3.54
N ASP A 5 11.16 13.20 -3.23
CA ASP A 5 10.06 13.71 -2.38
C ASP A 5 8.72 13.43 -3.09
N ALA A 6 8.13 12.28 -2.84
CA ALA A 6 6.89 11.82 -3.47
C ALA A 6 5.95 11.20 -2.43
N ASP A 7 4.67 11.21 -2.75
CA ASP A 7 3.63 10.63 -1.92
C ASP A 7 3.42 9.15 -2.30
N GLY A 8 3.88 8.24 -1.44
CA GLY A 8 3.75 6.81 -1.68
C GLY A 8 2.31 6.30 -1.79
N ARG A 9 1.30 7.09 -1.38
CA ARG A 9 -0.12 6.77 -1.55
C ARG A 9 -0.54 6.75 -3.03
N GLU A 10 0.14 7.54 -3.86
CA GLU A 10 -0.08 7.64 -5.30
C GLU A 10 0.74 6.60 -6.09
N GLY A 11 1.60 5.84 -5.41
CA GLY A 11 2.54 4.92 -6.05
C GLY A 11 3.57 5.64 -6.93
N TRP A 12 3.96 4.98 -8.02
CA TRP A 12 4.84 5.56 -9.03
C TRP A 12 4.45 5.06 -10.42
N PRO A 13 3.49 5.74 -11.09
CA PRO A 13 2.91 5.27 -12.35
C PRO A 13 3.93 5.07 -13.48
N GLU A 14 5.02 5.84 -13.50
CA GLU A 14 6.03 5.79 -14.59
C GLU A 14 6.80 4.46 -14.65
N LEU A 15 6.86 3.71 -13.53
CA LEU A 15 7.49 2.39 -13.47
C LEU A 15 6.47 1.27 -13.26
N ALA A 16 5.19 1.60 -13.20
CA ALA A 16 4.12 0.63 -13.23
C ALA A 16 4.09 -0.07 -14.62
N PRO A 17 3.55 -1.29 -14.70
CA PRO A 17 2.96 -2.05 -13.61
C PRO A 17 3.98 -2.88 -12.82
N TYR A 18 3.68 -3.19 -11.56
CA TYR A 18 4.55 -3.94 -10.65
C TYR A 18 4.07 -5.38 -10.45
N ASP A 19 5.01 -6.33 -10.36
CA ASP A 19 4.71 -7.71 -9.93
C ASP A 19 4.37 -7.76 -8.44
N CYS A 20 5.08 -6.95 -7.64
CA CYS A 20 4.90 -6.87 -6.19
C CYS A 20 4.92 -5.42 -5.72
N ILE A 21 4.03 -5.07 -4.78
CA ILE A 21 4.05 -3.81 -4.03
C ILE A 21 4.09 -4.12 -2.55
N HIS A 22 5.00 -3.50 -1.81
CA HIS A 22 5.04 -3.60 -0.36
C HIS A 22 4.93 -2.20 0.24
N VAL A 23 3.99 -2.01 1.14
CA VAL A 23 3.77 -0.74 1.84
C VAL A 23 4.23 -0.90 3.28
N GLY A 24 5.31 -0.22 3.63
CA GLY A 24 5.92 -0.29 4.97
C GLY A 24 5.29 0.63 6.02
N ALA A 25 4.06 1.09 5.81
CA ALA A 25 3.33 2.01 6.70
C ALA A 25 1.82 1.71 6.64
N ALA A 26 1.12 1.93 7.75
CA ALA A 26 -0.30 1.63 7.87
C ALA A 26 -1.16 2.69 7.19
N ALA A 27 -1.90 2.28 6.16
CA ALA A 27 -2.88 3.14 5.51
C ALA A 27 -4.25 3.00 6.20
N PRO A 28 -5.07 4.07 6.30
CA PRO A 28 -6.43 3.95 6.82
C PRO A 28 -7.32 3.04 5.95
N GLN A 29 -7.02 3.00 4.65
CA GLN A 29 -7.62 2.11 3.66
C GLN A 29 -6.59 1.79 2.58
N ILE A 30 -6.80 0.73 1.80
CA ILE A 30 -5.89 0.38 0.70
C ILE A 30 -5.96 1.48 -0.38
N PRO A 31 -4.84 2.12 -0.77
CA PRO A 31 -4.85 3.11 -1.85
C PRO A 31 -5.16 2.45 -3.20
N GLU A 32 -6.16 2.96 -3.91
CA GLU A 32 -6.61 2.43 -5.20
C GLU A 32 -5.51 2.52 -6.26
N ALA A 33 -4.75 3.62 -6.28
CA ALA A 33 -3.61 3.82 -7.18
C ALA A 33 -2.59 2.66 -7.12
N LEU A 34 -2.37 2.07 -5.94
CA LEU A 34 -1.47 0.93 -5.78
C LEU A 34 -2.05 -0.37 -6.36
N ILE A 35 -3.37 -0.57 -6.25
CA ILE A 35 -4.05 -1.72 -6.88
C ILE A 35 -4.01 -1.59 -8.41
N GLU A 36 -4.25 -0.39 -8.94
CA GLU A 36 -4.19 -0.11 -10.38
C GLU A 36 -2.80 -0.40 -10.95
N GLN A 37 -1.76 -0.02 -10.21
CA GLN A 37 -0.36 -0.21 -10.61
C GLN A 37 0.15 -1.65 -10.44
N LEU A 38 -0.61 -2.59 -9.86
CA LEU A 38 -0.27 -4.01 -9.91
C LEU A 38 -0.50 -4.59 -11.32
N LYS A 39 0.41 -5.47 -11.76
CA LYS A 39 0.19 -6.35 -12.90
C LYS A 39 -0.96 -7.34 -12.63
N PRO A 40 -1.65 -7.82 -13.67
CA PRO A 40 -2.42 -9.06 -13.55
C PRO A 40 -1.51 -10.20 -13.06
N GLY A 41 -1.92 -10.90 -12.00
CA GLY A 41 -1.11 -11.89 -11.29
C GLY A 41 -0.19 -11.31 -10.20
N GLY A 42 -0.14 -9.98 -10.05
CA GLY A 42 0.68 -9.29 -9.05
C GLY A 42 0.08 -9.31 -7.66
N ARG A 43 0.92 -9.05 -6.64
CA ARG A 43 0.54 -9.06 -5.22
C ARG A 43 0.97 -7.79 -4.51
N MET A 44 0.12 -7.28 -3.63
CA MET A 44 0.47 -6.25 -2.66
C MET A 44 0.35 -6.76 -1.23
N VAL A 45 1.26 -6.31 -0.37
CA VAL A 45 1.19 -6.49 1.08
C VAL A 45 1.20 -5.11 1.74
N ILE A 46 0.17 -4.83 2.55
CA ILE A 46 -0.07 -3.51 3.14
C ILE A 46 -0.71 -3.63 4.52
N PRO A 47 -0.16 -2.97 5.56
CA PRO A 47 -0.85 -2.79 6.83
C PRO A 47 -2.02 -1.81 6.65
N VAL A 48 -3.21 -2.19 7.13
CA VAL A 48 -4.42 -1.36 6.99
C VAL A 48 -5.12 -1.20 8.33
N GLY A 49 -5.45 0.04 8.67
CA GLY A 49 -6.13 0.44 9.88
C GLY A 49 -5.46 1.63 10.57
N THR A 50 -6.12 2.19 11.58
CA THR A 50 -5.59 3.32 12.37
C THR A 50 -5.11 2.83 13.74
N ILE A 51 -6.03 2.60 14.68
CA ILE A 51 -5.74 2.14 16.05
C ILE A 51 -5.44 0.64 16.06
N PHE A 52 -6.31 -0.13 15.44
CA PHE A 52 -6.15 -1.57 15.18
C PHE A 52 -5.80 -1.73 13.71
N GLN A 53 -4.75 -2.50 13.43
CA GLN A 53 -4.21 -2.68 12.09
C GLN A 53 -4.08 -4.17 11.77
N GLU A 54 -4.45 -4.52 10.55
CA GLU A 54 -4.31 -5.87 10.00
C GLU A 54 -3.39 -5.82 8.78
N LEU A 55 -2.50 -6.79 8.66
CA LEU A 55 -1.70 -6.96 7.46
C LEU A 55 -2.59 -7.57 6.39
N LYS A 56 -2.89 -6.80 5.35
CA LYS A 56 -3.71 -7.27 4.22
C LYS A 56 -2.82 -7.73 3.08
N VAL A 57 -3.21 -8.84 2.47
CA VAL A 57 -2.64 -9.32 1.21
C VAL A 57 -3.68 -9.13 0.11
N VAL A 58 -3.27 -8.40 -0.93
CA VAL A 58 -4.09 -8.10 -2.11
C VAL A 58 -3.48 -8.83 -3.30
N ASP A 59 -4.27 -9.70 -3.92
CA ASP A 59 -3.89 -10.40 -5.14
C ASP A 59 -4.72 -9.85 -6.30
N LYS A 60 -4.06 -9.37 -7.36
CA LYS A 60 -4.71 -8.98 -8.61
C LYS A 60 -4.74 -10.19 -9.53
N LYS A 61 -5.93 -10.67 -9.84
CA LYS A 61 -6.14 -11.82 -10.70
C LYS A 61 -5.77 -11.49 -12.15
N LEU A 62 -5.57 -12.53 -12.95
CA LEU A 62 -5.24 -12.38 -14.38
C LEU A 62 -6.36 -11.69 -15.18
N ASP A 63 -7.61 -11.80 -14.74
CA ASP A 63 -8.79 -11.15 -15.33
C ASP A 63 -9.00 -9.70 -14.85
N GLY A 64 -8.09 -9.17 -14.03
CA GLY A 64 -8.18 -7.83 -13.45
C GLY A 64 -8.99 -7.76 -12.15
N GLY A 65 -9.68 -8.83 -11.75
CA GLY A 65 -10.37 -8.89 -10.47
C GLY A 65 -9.40 -8.83 -9.28
N VAL A 66 -9.87 -8.38 -8.13
CA VAL A 66 -9.04 -8.24 -6.92
C VAL A 66 -9.58 -9.11 -5.80
N SER A 67 -8.70 -9.83 -5.12
CA SER A 67 -9.02 -10.53 -3.87
C SER A 67 -8.16 -9.98 -2.73
N ILE A 68 -8.80 -9.76 -1.58
CA ILE A 68 -8.18 -9.19 -0.39
C ILE A 68 -8.42 -10.16 0.76
N ARG A 69 -7.38 -10.45 1.53
CA ARG A 69 -7.50 -11.21 2.79
C ARG A 69 -6.69 -10.55 3.90
N ASP A 70 -7.12 -10.81 5.12
CA ASP A 70 -6.40 -10.43 6.33
C ASP A 70 -5.48 -11.58 6.73
N GLU A 71 -4.21 -11.27 6.97
CA GLU A 71 -3.19 -12.29 7.28
C GLU A 71 -2.92 -12.35 8.79
N THR A 72 -2.65 -11.21 9.43
CA THR A 72 -2.38 -11.13 10.87
C THR A 72 -2.42 -9.70 11.39
N SER A 73 -2.72 -9.54 12.69
CA SER A 73 -2.68 -8.24 13.35
C SER A 73 -1.25 -7.71 13.45
N VAL A 74 -1.05 -6.42 13.15
CA VAL A 74 0.28 -5.78 13.13
C VAL A 74 0.23 -4.39 13.75
N ARG A 75 1.40 -3.75 13.88
CA ARG A 75 1.48 -2.34 14.25
C ARG A 75 2.61 -1.63 13.51
N TYR A 76 2.24 -0.69 12.65
CA TYR A 76 3.10 0.13 11.82
C TYR A 76 2.83 1.62 12.07
N VAL A 77 3.79 2.46 11.69
CA VAL A 77 3.61 3.92 11.64
C VAL A 77 2.58 4.30 10.56
N PRO A 78 1.86 5.43 10.68
CA PRO A 78 0.86 5.83 9.69
C PRO A 78 1.47 6.16 8.32
N LEU A 79 0.83 5.71 7.25
CA LEU A 79 1.05 6.20 5.89
C LEU A 79 0.30 7.53 5.74
N THR A 80 1.02 8.64 5.84
CA THR A 80 0.44 9.99 5.94
C THR A 80 1.21 11.02 5.12
N SER A 81 0.75 12.26 5.10
CA SER A 81 1.47 13.36 4.46
C SER A 81 2.80 13.63 5.17
N LYS A 82 3.78 14.13 4.41
CA LYS A 82 5.08 14.56 4.95
C LYS A 82 4.93 15.52 6.13
N ASP A 83 4.04 16.51 6.00
CA ASP A 83 3.80 17.49 7.06
C ASP A 83 3.25 16.86 8.34
N ALA A 84 2.27 15.97 8.23
CA ALA A 84 1.70 15.28 9.38
C ALA A 84 2.73 14.37 10.08
N GLN A 85 3.60 13.72 9.31
CA GLN A 85 4.65 12.85 9.86
C GLN A 85 5.73 13.64 10.61
N LEU A 86 6.14 14.80 10.10
CA LEU A 86 7.23 15.60 10.67
C LEU A 86 6.79 16.52 11.82
N HIS A 87 5.49 16.80 11.94
CA HIS A 87 4.94 17.71 12.96
C HIS A 87 3.93 17.04 13.90
N SER A 88 3.90 15.71 13.92
CA SER A 88 3.20 14.97 14.98
C SER A 88 3.97 15.15 16.30
N ASN A 89 3.45 16.00 17.18
CA ASN A 89 3.85 16.11 18.58
C ASN A 89 3.43 14.88 19.39
#